data_AF-A0A2D6UXZ0-F1
#
_entry.id   AF-A0A2D6UXZ0-F1
#
_cell.length_a   1.000
_cell.length_b   1.000
_cell.length_c   1.000
_cell.angle_alpha   90.00
_cell.angle_beta   90.00
_cell.angle_gamma   90.00
#
_symmetry.space_group_name_H-M   'P 1'
#
loop_
_entity.id
_entity.type
_entity.pdbx_description
1 polymer ?
#
loop_
_entity_poly.entity_id
_entity_poly.type
_entity_poly.pdbx_seq_one_letter_code
_entity_poly.pdbx_strand_id
1 'polypeptide(L)'
;MNKANSSATQQQDRITNLDYVRGFATLGILGMNAMMFGLPKPAYNNLDSQGTDSVLDWILGISGEIFIDQKTMAIFSMLFGAGIVLFADRAEAKGKKPFRLTLWRNFLLIVIGVLHTMTWEGDVLVIYGVCAPVIYLLRKRSSKFLYSIGTTLFGLTVLNGILTQSLVNDGSAPLGDFWYASNPMSDEVAFWFLLDGVCRALGAMLIGVGLYRSGFISGTKEKSHYQRIFRRCFAFGFPLTIFGILIQVAGDYDSDVAIIGQVPNTIATIPIAIGYVAIITLLNMRPDNRFKARIRSVGQMALTNYITQTIIGITVFATLFEKSEMSRTGVWIFIVCVWAVQILWSKAWLTRFRFGPIEWVWRCATYRSRQPLLRSTAKN
;
A
#
# COMPACT_ATOMS: atom_id res chain seq x y z
N MET A 1 -29.16 19.00 -23.21
CA MET A 1 -28.77 18.51 -21.86
C MET A 1 -27.34 18.96 -21.55
N ASN A 2 -27.20 19.84 -20.56
CA ASN A 2 -26.03 20.70 -20.33
C ASN A 2 -24.76 19.96 -19.88
N LYS A 3 -23.67 20.08 -20.66
CA LYS A 3 -22.31 19.64 -20.30
C LYS A 3 -21.78 20.31 -19.01
N ALA A 4 -22.24 21.51 -18.68
CA ALA A 4 -21.83 22.29 -17.51
C ALA A 4 -22.27 21.67 -16.16
N ASN A 5 -23.43 20.98 -16.12
CA ASN A 5 -23.90 20.33 -14.90
C ASN A 5 -23.10 19.07 -14.54
N SER A 6 -22.36 18.49 -15.50
CA SER A 6 -21.61 17.23 -15.28
C SER A 6 -20.27 17.42 -14.54
N SER A 7 -19.66 18.60 -14.61
CA SER A 7 -18.40 18.89 -13.90
C SER A 7 -18.63 19.34 -12.46
N ALA A 8 -19.71 20.07 -12.19
CA ALA A 8 -20.09 20.50 -10.83
C ALA A 8 -20.56 19.32 -9.97
N THR A 9 -21.39 18.42 -10.52
CA THR A 9 -21.80 17.17 -9.82
C THR A 9 -20.63 16.22 -9.56
N GLN A 10 -19.61 16.17 -10.44
CA GLN A 10 -18.41 15.34 -10.22
C GLN A 10 -17.57 15.76 -9.00
N GLN A 11 -17.67 17.01 -8.57
CA GLN A 11 -16.89 17.54 -7.44
C GLN A 11 -17.63 17.39 -6.10
N GLN A 12 -18.98 17.37 -6.11
CA GLN A 12 -19.83 17.15 -4.93
C GLN A 12 -19.89 15.69 -4.45
N ASP A 13 -19.67 14.70 -5.32
CA ASP A 13 -19.65 13.27 -4.95
C ASP A 13 -18.27 12.73 -4.53
N ARG A 14 -17.27 13.61 -4.37
CA ARG A 14 -15.87 13.19 -4.15
C ARG A 14 -15.51 13.14 -2.67
N ILE A 15 -15.19 11.93 -2.20
CA ILE A 15 -14.75 11.68 -0.82
C ILE A 15 -13.31 12.18 -0.66
N THR A 16 -13.16 13.45 -0.24
CA THR A 16 -11.85 14.12 -0.11
C THR A 16 -10.94 13.45 0.91
N ASN A 17 -11.51 12.86 1.97
CA ASN A 17 -10.75 12.11 2.97
C ASN A 17 -10.05 10.89 2.38
N LEU A 18 -10.75 10.15 1.52
CA LEU A 18 -10.23 8.95 0.88
C LEU A 18 -9.07 9.28 -0.06
N ASP A 19 -9.15 10.39 -0.81
CA ASP A 19 -8.02 10.88 -1.62
C ASP A 19 -6.83 11.32 -0.73
N TYR A 20 -7.10 11.91 0.44
CA TYR A 20 -6.04 12.33 1.38
C TYR A 20 -5.31 11.15 2.01
N VAL A 21 -6.04 10.17 2.53
CA VAL A 21 -5.46 8.93 3.10
C VAL A 21 -4.72 8.15 2.02
N ARG A 22 -5.27 8.06 0.80
CA ARG A 22 -4.58 7.43 -0.34
C ARG A 22 -3.29 8.14 -0.72
N GLY A 23 -3.24 9.47 -0.60
CA GLY A 23 -2.03 10.26 -0.85
C GLY A 23 -0.88 9.85 0.08
N PHE A 24 -1.14 9.77 1.39
CA PHE A 24 -0.15 9.26 2.35
C PHE A 24 0.25 7.82 2.08
N ALA A 25 -0.73 6.95 1.79
CA ALA A 25 -0.43 5.54 1.49
C ALA A 25 0.45 5.39 0.24
N THR A 26 0.22 6.20 -0.80
CA THR A 26 1.03 6.19 -2.02
C THR A 26 2.47 6.67 -1.75
N LEU A 27 2.64 7.68 -0.90
CA LEU A 27 3.98 8.15 -0.52
C LEU A 27 4.71 7.10 0.33
N GLY A 28 4.05 6.50 1.32
CA GLY A 28 4.71 5.51 2.18
C GLY A 28 5.01 4.18 1.49
N ILE A 29 4.28 3.79 0.42
CA ILE A 29 4.65 2.63 -0.41
C ILE A 29 6.09 2.78 -0.96
N LEU A 30 6.48 3.99 -1.35
CA LEU A 30 7.86 4.25 -1.77
C LEU A 30 8.86 3.99 -0.63
N GLY A 31 8.49 4.30 0.61
CA GLY A 31 9.38 4.11 1.77
C GLY A 31 9.78 2.65 1.98
N MET A 32 8.89 1.71 1.66
CA MET A 32 9.22 0.28 1.60
C MET A 32 10.01 -0.06 0.33
N ASN A 33 9.45 0.25 -0.83
CA ASN A 33 9.96 -0.25 -2.10
C ASN A 33 11.34 0.30 -2.44
N ALA A 34 11.66 1.52 -2.00
CA ALA A 34 12.97 2.13 -2.20
C ALA A 34 14.10 1.35 -1.53
N MET A 35 13.82 0.61 -0.44
CA MET A 35 14.80 -0.29 0.16
C MET A 35 15.19 -1.39 -0.83
N MET A 36 14.23 -2.00 -1.51
CA MET A 36 14.50 -2.99 -2.55
C MET A 36 15.03 -2.42 -3.87
N PHE A 37 14.94 -1.10 -4.08
CA PHE A 37 15.54 -0.46 -5.25
C PHE A 37 17.03 -0.17 -5.03
N GLY A 38 17.41 0.24 -3.82
CA GLY A 38 18.76 0.72 -3.50
C GLY A 38 19.63 -0.24 -2.70
N LEU A 39 19.05 -1.26 -2.07
CA LEU A 39 19.74 -2.29 -1.28
C LEU A 39 19.46 -3.67 -1.88
N PRO A 40 20.34 -4.66 -1.68
CA PRO A 40 20.02 -6.03 -2.08
C PRO A 40 18.86 -6.60 -1.27
N LYS A 41 18.20 -7.59 -1.88
CA LYS A 41 16.94 -8.17 -1.43
C LYS A 41 16.87 -8.56 0.06
N PRO A 42 17.92 -9.17 0.67
CA PRO A 42 17.89 -9.50 2.09
C PRO A 42 17.73 -8.29 3.02
N ALA A 43 18.25 -7.12 2.62
CA ALA A 43 18.23 -5.90 3.43
C ALA A 43 16.82 -5.34 3.68
N TYR A 44 15.82 -5.84 2.95
CA TYR A 44 14.42 -5.55 3.21
C TYR A 44 13.88 -6.30 4.45
N ASN A 45 14.30 -7.55 4.68
CA ASN A 45 13.80 -8.40 5.77
C ASN A 45 14.76 -8.55 6.94
N ASN A 46 16.06 -8.41 6.67
CA ASN A 46 17.15 -8.55 7.63
C ASN A 46 17.94 -7.23 7.68
N LEU A 47 17.74 -6.44 8.73
CA LEU A 47 18.41 -5.15 8.89
C LEU A 47 19.93 -5.26 9.00
N ASP A 48 20.44 -6.36 9.54
CA ASP A 48 21.87 -6.58 9.72
C ASP A 48 22.58 -7.00 8.43
N SER A 49 21.83 -7.44 7.41
CA SER A 49 22.43 -7.94 6.18
C SER A 49 23.26 -6.89 5.44
N GLN A 50 22.68 -5.71 5.14
CA GLN A 50 23.35 -4.60 4.43
C GLN A 50 22.68 -3.24 4.63
N GLY A 51 23.45 -2.18 4.31
CA GLY A 51 23.00 -0.79 4.28
C GLY A 51 22.92 -0.13 5.66
N THR A 52 23.55 -0.75 6.67
CA THR A 52 23.40 -0.41 8.09
C THR A 52 24.74 -0.11 8.77
N ASP A 53 25.58 0.65 8.07
CA ASP A 53 26.98 0.93 8.47
C ASP A 53 27.10 1.98 9.60
N SER A 54 26.06 2.78 9.82
CA SER A 54 26.05 3.84 10.83
C SER A 54 24.87 3.70 11.79
N VAL A 55 24.99 4.34 12.96
CA VAL A 55 23.88 4.47 13.93
C VAL A 55 22.65 5.11 13.29
N LEU A 56 22.85 6.07 12.37
CA LEU A 56 21.74 6.69 11.65
C LEU A 56 21.03 5.68 10.74
N ASP A 57 21.77 4.79 10.07
CA ASP A 57 21.18 3.76 9.22
C ASP A 57 20.36 2.76 10.03
N TRP A 58 20.84 2.36 11.21
CA TRP A 58 20.07 1.54 12.17
C TRP A 58 18.77 2.23 12.58
N ILE A 59 18.85 3.51 12.99
CA ILE A 59 17.66 4.30 13.37
C ILE A 59 16.66 4.36 12.22
N LEU A 60 17.14 4.60 11.00
CA LEU A 60 16.32 4.70 9.79
C LEU A 60 15.72 3.36 9.37
N GLY A 61 16.45 2.26 9.51
CA GLY A 61 15.99 0.89 9.28
C GLY A 61 14.87 0.50 10.25
N ILE A 62 15.16 0.58 11.55
CA ILE A 62 14.18 0.30 12.63
C ILE A 62 12.95 1.21 12.52
N SER A 63 13.14 2.50 12.21
CA SER A 63 12.01 3.42 12.01
C SER A 63 11.17 3.04 10.79
N GLY A 64 11.82 2.60 9.70
CA GLY A 64 11.15 2.06 8.52
C GLY A 64 10.27 0.88 8.88
N GLU A 65 10.80 -0.08 9.62
CA GLU A 65 10.04 -1.25 10.08
C GLU A 65 8.88 -0.88 11.00
N ILE A 66 9.09 0.01 11.97
CA ILE A 66 8.06 0.40 12.94
C ILE A 66 6.92 1.18 12.27
N PHE A 67 7.25 2.15 11.42
CA PHE A 67 6.28 3.16 10.98
C PHE A 67 5.79 3.00 9.54
N ILE A 68 6.55 2.36 8.66
CA ILE A 68 6.23 2.31 7.23
C ILE A 68 5.91 0.90 6.78
N ASP A 69 6.83 -0.02 7.05
CA ASP A 69 6.83 -1.36 6.48
C ASP A 69 5.59 -2.14 6.84
N GLN A 70 4.93 -2.73 5.85
CA GLN A 70 3.62 -3.41 5.89
C GLN A 70 2.42 -2.55 6.33
N LYS A 71 2.60 -1.53 7.17
CA LYS A 71 1.52 -0.63 7.61
C LYS A 71 1.00 0.14 6.43
N THR A 72 1.90 0.67 5.61
CA THR A 72 1.50 1.45 4.45
C THR A 72 0.85 0.57 3.39
N MET A 73 1.39 -0.62 3.14
CA MET A 73 0.78 -1.60 2.26
C MET A 73 -0.62 -2.01 2.73
N ALA A 74 -0.84 -2.20 4.04
CA ALA A 74 -2.15 -2.49 4.60
C ALA A 74 -3.16 -1.33 4.39
N ILE A 75 -2.74 -0.06 4.55
CA ILE A 75 -3.59 1.10 4.22
C ILE A 75 -3.93 1.09 2.73
N PHE A 76 -2.94 0.87 1.86
CA PHE A 76 -3.13 0.85 0.42
C PHE A 76 -4.11 -0.28 0.01
N SER A 77 -3.95 -1.49 0.56
CA SER A 77 -4.87 -2.63 0.39
C SER A 77 -6.28 -2.30 0.88
N MET A 78 -6.43 -1.74 2.08
CA MET A 78 -7.73 -1.34 2.63
C MET A 78 -8.47 -0.36 1.70
N LEU A 79 -7.75 0.66 1.20
CA LEU A 79 -8.30 1.66 0.29
C LEU A 79 -8.62 1.11 -1.09
N PHE A 80 -7.87 0.10 -1.56
CA PHE A 80 -8.15 -0.60 -2.80
C PHE A 80 -9.45 -1.41 -2.70
N GLY A 81 -9.62 -2.18 -1.62
CA GLY A 81 -10.86 -2.92 -1.33
C GLY A 81 -12.07 -1.99 -1.28
N ALA A 82 -11.97 -0.88 -0.53
CA ALA A 82 -13.00 0.18 -0.52
C ALA A 82 -13.26 0.76 -1.93
N GLY A 83 -12.20 0.94 -2.73
CA GLY A 83 -12.27 1.43 -4.11
C GLY A 83 -13.03 0.51 -5.06
N ILE A 84 -12.95 -0.81 -4.88
CA ILE A 84 -13.73 -1.79 -5.64
C ILE A 84 -15.23 -1.60 -5.37
N VAL A 85 -15.61 -1.52 -4.09
CA VAL A 85 -17.02 -1.37 -3.69
C VAL A 85 -17.57 -0.03 -4.17
N LEU A 86 -16.84 1.07 -3.94
CA LEU A 86 -17.22 2.39 -4.42
C LEU A 86 -17.40 2.43 -5.95
N PHE A 87 -16.55 1.71 -6.70
CA PHE A 87 -16.68 1.64 -8.15
C PHE A 87 -17.90 0.83 -8.58
N ALA A 88 -18.14 -0.33 -7.97
CA ALA A 88 -19.28 -1.18 -8.26
C ALA A 88 -20.61 -0.44 -7.98
N ASP A 89 -20.71 0.21 -6.81
CA ASP A 89 -21.91 0.96 -6.41
C ASP A 89 -22.19 2.12 -7.39
N ARG A 90 -21.15 2.85 -7.81
CA ARG A 90 -21.27 3.92 -8.81
C ARG A 90 -21.63 3.41 -10.21
N ALA A 91 -21.20 2.21 -10.57
CA ALA A 91 -21.56 1.60 -11.85
C ALA A 91 -23.03 1.15 -11.84
N GLU A 92 -23.48 0.55 -10.74
CA GLU A 92 -24.87 0.13 -10.52
C GLU A 92 -25.82 1.34 -10.52
N ALA A 93 -25.47 2.42 -9.82
CA ALA A 93 -26.23 3.68 -9.81
C ALA A 93 -26.36 4.35 -11.20
N LYS A 94 -25.46 4.02 -12.15
CA LYS A 94 -25.50 4.50 -13.53
C LYS A 94 -26.14 3.50 -14.51
N GLY A 95 -26.84 2.48 -14.00
CA GLY A 95 -27.47 1.44 -14.80
C GLY A 95 -26.49 0.57 -15.60
N LYS A 96 -25.19 0.57 -15.27
CA LYS A 96 -24.20 -0.30 -15.93
C LYS A 96 -24.20 -1.67 -15.27
N LYS A 97 -23.60 -2.67 -15.92
CA LYS A 97 -23.39 -4.02 -15.36
C LYS A 97 -22.12 -4.01 -14.48
N PRO A 98 -22.22 -3.86 -13.13
CA PRO A 98 -21.05 -3.63 -12.28
C PRO A 98 -20.09 -4.83 -12.27
N PHE A 99 -20.59 -6.06 -12.40
CA PHE A 99 -19.77 -7.28 -12.36
C PHE A 99 -18.75 -7.32 -13.48
N ARG A 100 -19.23 -7.32 -14.74
CA ARG A 100 -18.36 -7.40 -15.92
C ARG A 100 -17.37 -6.25 -15.98
N LEU A 101 -17.80 -5.04 -15.61
CA LEU A 101 -16.94 -3.87 -15.62
C LEU A 101 -15.86 -3.92 -14.54
N THR A 102 -16.20 -4.42 -13.35
CA THR A 102 -15.22 -4.60 -12.25
C THR A 102 -14.20 -5.66 -12.60
N LEU A 103 -14.64 -6.81 -13.12
CA LEU A 103 -13.72 -7.86 -13.57
C LEU A 103 -12.79 -7.37 -14.68
N TRP A 104 -13.35 -6.73 -15.71
CA TRP A 104 -12.55 -6.19 -16.83
C TRP A 104 -11.52 -5.16 -16.36
N ARG A 105 -11.93 -4.20 -15.53
CA ARG A 105 -11.03 -3.16 -15.00
C ARG A 105 -9.88 -3.75 -14.19
N ASN A 106 -10.14 -4.77 -13.36
CA ASN A 106 -9.11 -5.39 -12.54
C ASN A 106 -8.26 -6.38 -13.33
N PHE A 107 -8.80 -7.02 -14.37
CA PHE A 107 -7.99 -7.76 -15.34
C PHE A 107 -6.98 -6.82 -16.05
N LEU A 108 -7.42 -5.64 -16.48
CA LEU A 108 -6.50 -4.63 -17.01
C LEU A 108 -5.44 -4.21 -15.99
N LEU A 109 -5.78 -4.20 -14.69
CA LEU A 109 -4.82 -3.91 -13.63
C LEU A 109 -3.80 -5.04 -13.48
N ILE A 110 -4.22 -6.31 -13.61
CA ILE A 110 -3.30 -7.46 -13.66
C ILE A 110 -2.35 -7.31 -14.85
N VAL A 111 -2.85 -6.96 -16.03
CA VAL A 111 -1.99 -6.74 -17.22
C VAL A 111 -0.95 -5.65 -16.97
N ILE A 112 -1.36 -4.52 -16.37
CA ILE A 112 -0.42 -3.45 -15.98
C ILE A 112 0.60 -3.98 -14.95
N GLY A 113 0.15 -4.75 -13.96
CA GLY A 113 1.00 -5.38 -12.96
C GLY A 113 2.01 -6.35 -13.57
N VAL A 114 1.61 -7.22 -14.50
CA VAL A 114 2.51 -8.15 -15.20
C VAL A 114 3.57 -7.38 -15.98
N LEU A 115 3.18 -6.34 -16.73
CA LEU A 115 4.15 -5.49 -17.42
C LEU A 115 5.09 -4.78 -16.44
N HIS A 116 4.60 -4.40 -15.27
CA HIS A 116 5.40 -3.78 -14.22
C HIS A 116 6.36 -4.79 -13.56
N THR A 117 5.95 -6.05 -13.35
CA THR A 117 6.83 -7.11 -12.82
C THR A 117 8.00 -7.44 -13.72
N MET A 118 7.90 -7.17 -15.03
CA MET A 118 9.05 -7.28 -15.95
C MET A 118 10.13 -6.23 -15.68
N THR A 119 9.80 -5.16 -14.94
CA THR A 119 10.76 -4.14 -14.52
C THR A 119 11.26 -4.35 -13.09
N TRP A 120 10.39 -4.76 -12.16
CA TRP A 120 10.75 -5.00 -10.77
C TRP A 120 9.78 -5.94 -10.05
N GLU A 121 10.31 -6.80 -9.18
CA GLU A 121 9.61 -7.94 -8.59
C GLU A 121 8.59 -7.60 -7.48
N GLY A 122 8.63 -6.42 -6.86
CA GLY A 122 7.75 -6.06 -5.73
C GLY A 122 6.38 -5.47 -6.12
N ASP A 123 5.82 -5.85 -7.27
CA ASP A 123 4.51 -5.35 -7.74
C ASP A 123 3.34 -5.79 -6.83
N VAL A 124 2.48 -4.85 -6.46
CA VAL A 124 1.25 -5.16 -5.70
C VAL A 124 0.01 -5.29 -6.58
N LEU A 125 0.07 -4.82 -7.83
CA LEU A 125 -1.08 -4.71 -8.73
C LEU A 125 -1.61 -6.07 -9.17
N VAL A 126 -0.73 -7.04 -9.42
CA VAL A 126 -1.12 -8.42 -9.77
C VAL A 126 -1.94 -9.04 -8.63
N ILE A 127 -1.39 -9.06 -7.41
CA ILE A 127 -2.08 -9.61 -6.23
C ILE A 127 -3.43 -8.92 -6.03
N TYR A 128 -3.46 -7.59 -6.16
CA TYR A 128 -4.67 -6.82 -5.96
C TYR A 128 -5.75 -7.12 -7.02
N GLY A 129 -5.34 -7.26 -8.27
CA GLY A 129 -6.22 -7.65 -9.35
C GLY A 129 -6.79 -9.05 -9.16
N VAL A 130 -5.99 -10.00 -8.67
CA VAL A 130 -6.40 -11.37 -8.34
C VAL A 130 -7.36 -11.42 -7.15
N CYS A 131 -7.18 -10.57 -6.14
CA CYS A 131 -8.11 -10.47 -5.01
C CYS A 131 -9.45 -9.82 -5.38
N ALA A 132 -9.50 -8.99 -6.43
CA ALA A 132 -10.66 -8.16 -6.73
C ALA A 132 -11.99 -8.93 -7.00
N PRO A 133 -12.02 -10.08 -7.69
CA PRO A 133 -13.23 -10.90 -7.82
C PRO A 133 -13.81 -11.33 -6.47
N VAL A 134 -12.96 -11.76 -5.53
CA VAL A 134 -13.38 -12.16 -4.19
C VAL A 134 -14.00 -10.98 -3.44
N ILE A 135 -13.35 -9.82 -3.48
CA ILE A 135 -13.90 -8.58 -2.90
C ILE A 135 -15.25 -8.22 -3.54
N TYR A 136 -15.39 -8.34 -4.86
CA TYR A 136 -16.66 -8.05 -5.52
C TYR A 136 -17.78 -8.99 -5.08
N LEU A 137 -17.50 -10.29 -4.93
CA LEU A 137 -18.47 -11.29 -4.47
C LEU A 137 -18.89 -11.07 -3.01
N LEU A 138 -17.96 -10.62 -2.17
CA LEU A 138 -18.20 -10.38 -0.74
C LEU A 138 -18.65 -8.95 -0.41
N ARG A 139 -18.55 -7.99 -1.34
CA ARG A 139 -19.32 -6.72 -1.25
C ARG A 139 -20.79 -7.11 -1.00
N LYS A 140 -21.63 -6.35 -0.33
CA LYS A 140 -23.00 -6.75 0.11
C LYS A 140 -23.04 -7.72 1.30
N ARG A 141 -21.98 -8.45 1.68
CA ARG A 141 -21.93 -9.13 3.00
C ARG A 141 -21.81 -8.13 4.15
N SER A 142 -22.21 -8.52 5.36
CA SER A 142 -22.20 -7.61 6.52
C SER A 142 -20.78 -7.22 6.93
N SER A 143 -20.59 -6.03 7.52
CA SER A 143 -19.25 -5.60 7.95
C SER A 143 -18.62 -6.54 8.98
N LYS A 144 -19.43 -7.14 9.87
CA LYS A 144 -18.96 -8.15 10.83
C LYS A 144 -18.37 -9.38 10.13
N PHE A 145 -19.03 -9.87 9.08
CA PHE A 145 -18.53 -10.99 8.29
C PHE A 145 -17.20 -10.63 7.61
N LEU A 146 -17.11 -9.45 7.00
CA LEU A 146 -15.89 -8.99 6.32
C LEU A 146 -14.71 -8.83 7.30
N TYR A 147 -14.94 -8.28 8.49
CA TYR A 147 -13.92 -8.21 9.53
C TYR A 147 -13.50 -9.59 10.02
N SER A 148 -14.44 -10.51 10.21
CA SER A 148 -14.14 -11.88 10.64
C SER A 148 -13.21 -12.59 9.66
N ILE A 149 -13.61 -12.66 8.37
CA ILE A 149 -12.79 -13.29 7.33
C ILE A 149 -11.44 -12.58 7.17
N GLY A 150 -11.43 -11.24 7.20
CA GLY A 150 -10.20 -10.46 7.13
C GLY A 150 -9.23 -10.81 8.26
N THR A 151 -9.69 -10.84 9.50
CA THR A 151 -8.88 -11.23 10.66
C THR A 151 -8.44 -12.69 10.59
N THR A 152 -9.29 -13.61 10.12
CA THR A 152 -8.92 -15.01 9.94
C THR A 152 -7.78 -15.17 8.93
N LEU A 153 -7.79 -14.43 7.82
CA LEU A 153 -6.69 -14.47 6.84
C LEU A 153 -5.36 -13.99 7.43
N PHE A 154 -5.38 -12.99 8.31
CA PHE A 154 -4.19 -12.58 9.08
C PHE A 154 -3.76 -13.64 10.10
N GLY A 155 -4.71 -14.30 10.76
CA GLY A 155 -4.41 -15.44 11.64
C GLY A 155 -3.75 -16.60 10.90
N LEU A 156 -4.24 -16.92 9.69
CA LEU A 156 -3.63 -17.92 8.81
C LEU A 156 -2.21 -17.55 8.41
N THR A 157 -1.97 -16.26 8.17
CA THR A 157 -0.62 -15.75 7.86
C THR A 157 0.36 -16.00 9.01
N VAL A 158 -0.07 -15.68 10.23
CA VAL A 158 0.74 -15.91 11.46
C VAL A 158 1.02 -17.40 11.65
N LEU A 159 -0.01 -18.25 11.53
CA LEU A 159 0.15 -19.70 11.66
C LEU A 159 1.12 -20.24 10.61
N ASN A 160 0.97 -19.82 9.36
CA ASN A 160 1.84 -20.22 8.26
C ASN A 160 3.30 -19.80 8.50
N GLY A 161 3.52 -18.60 9.03
CA GLY A 161 4.86 -18.13 9.41
C GLY A 161 5.50 -18.96 10.52
N ILE A 162 4.75 -19.33 11.55
CA ILE A 162 5.26 -20.20 12.63
C ILE A 162 5.63 -21.59 12.08
N LEU A 163 4.78 -22.17 11.23
CA LEU A 163 5.06 -23.46 10.60
C LEU A 163 6.31 -23.39 9.71
N THR A 164 6.45 -22.33 8.92
CA THR A 164 7.60 -22.13 8.03
C THR A 164 8.88 -21.92 8.84
N GLN A 165 8.85 -21.17 9.95
CA GLN A 165 10.01 -21.06 10.83
C GLN A 165 10.46 -22.42 11.36
N SER A 166 9.52 -23.32 11.71
CA SER A 166 9.89 -24.67 12.16
C SER A 166 10.67 -25.44 11.10
N LEU A 167 10.32 -25.27 9.81
CA LEU A 167 11.01 -25.87 8.67
C LEU A 167 12.35 -25.16 8.36
N VAL A 168 12.49 -23.89 8.72
CA VAL A 168 13.77 -23.19 8.63
C VAL A 168 14.73 -23.77 9.67
N ASN A 169 14.27 -23.92 10.91
CA ASN A 169 15.09 -24.39 12.04
C ASN A 169 15.53 -25.85 11.91
N ASP A 170 14.74 -26.70 11.23
CA ASP A 170 15.12 -28.09 10.94
C ASP A 170 16.01 -28.22 9.68
N GLY A 171 16.27 -27.11 8.98
CA GLY A 171 17.09 -27.04 7.78
C GLY A 171 16.39 -27.48 6.49
N SER A 172 15.10 -27.82 6.52
CA SER A 172 14.35 -28.28 5.34
C SER A 172 13.89 -27.15 4.42
N ALA A 173 13.73 -25.93 4.93
CA ALA A 173 13.29 -24.75 4.18
C ALA A 173 14.31 -23.60 4.28
N PRO A 174 15.46 -23.69 3.58
CA PRO A 174 16.48 -22.64 3.64
C PRO A 174 15.95 -21.30 3.12
N LEU A 175 16.19 -20.23 3.88
CA LEU A 175 15.69 -18.88 3.57
C LEU A 175 16.31 -18.26 2.30
N GLY A 176 17.55 -18.63 1.94
CA GLY A 176 18.22 -18.09 0.75
C GLY A 176 18.20 -16.57 0.65
N ASP A 177 17.93 -16.05 -0.54
CA ASP A 177 17.84 -14.62 -0.89
C ASP A 177 16.74 -13.82 -0.18
N PHE A 178 15.87 -14.47 0.60
CA PHE A 178 14.95 -13.79 1.51
C PHE A 178 15.68 -13.17 2.71
N TRP A 179 16.74 -13.81 3.20
CA TRP A 179 17.42 -13.46 4.46
C TRP A 179 18.94 -13.27 4.34
N TYR A 180 19.58 -13.89 3.35
CA TYR A 180 21.02 -13.84 3.10
C TYR A 180 21.31 -13.48 1.64
N ALA A 181 22.47 -12.87 1.37
CA ALA A 181 22.90 -12.60 -0.01
C ALA A 181 23.45 -13.87 -0.69
N SER A 182 22.61 -14.90 -0.82
CA SER A 182 22.99 -16.25 -1.25
C SER A 182 22.08 -16.80 -2.35
N ASN A 183 22.00 -18.13 -2.48
CA ASN A 183 21.14 -18.81 -3.45
C ASN A 183 19.65 -18.44 -3.25
N PRO A 184 18.80 -18.65 -4.25
CA PRO A 184 17.36 -18.42 -4.12
C PRO A 184 16.75 -19.15 -2.91
N MET A 185 15.75 -18.53 -2.29
CA MET A 185 14.95 -19.17 -1.24
C MET A 185 14.32 -20.49 -1.71
N SER A 186 14.06 -21.42 -0.78
CA SER A 186 13.42 -22.70 -1.11
C SER A 186 11.96 -22.54 -1.58
N ASP A 187 11.42 -23.58 -2.21
CA ASP A 187 10.03 -23.60 -2.68
C ASP A 187 9.03 -23.43 -1.54
N GLU A 188 9.34 -23.95 -0.34
CA GLU A 188 8.53 -23.82 0.87
C GLU A 188 8.47 -22.35 1.33
N VAL A 189 9.62 -21.66 1.35
CA VAL A 189 9.71 -20.24 1.72
C VAL A 189 9.04 -19.37 0.65
N ALA A 190 9.21 -19.68 -0.63
CA ALA A 190 8.54 -18.98 -1.72
C ALA A 190 7.01 -19.14 -1.65
N PHE A 191 6.52 -20.35 -1.36
CA PHE A 191 5.10 -20.61 -1.15
C PHE A 191 4.55 -19.86 0.06
N TRP A 192 5.30 -19.87 1.18
CA TRP A 192 4.96 -19.08 2.37
C TRP A 192 4.80 -17.61 2.02
N PHE A 193 5.79 -17.00 1.36
CA PHE A 193 5.81 -15.59 1.00
C PHE A 193 4.63 -15.22 0.08
N LEU A 194 4.30 -16.07 -0.90
CA LEU A 194 3.16 -15.87 -1.80
C LEU A 194 1.83 -15.93 -1.04
N LEU A 195 1.63 -16.97 -0.21
CA LEU A 195 0.39 -17.16 0.55
C LEU A 195 0.18 -16.00 1.53
N ASP A 196 1.24 -15.63 2.25
CA ASP A 196 1.33 -14.50 3.15
C ASP A 196 0.96 -13.17 2.45
N GLY A 197 1.54 -12.89 1.29
CA GLY A 197 1.18 -11.74 0.46
C GLY A 197 -0.31 -11.69 0.08
N VAL A 198 -0.86 -12.80 -0.42
CA VAL A 198 -2.27 -12.88 -0.82
C VAL A 198 -3.21 -12.75 0.37
N CYS A 199 -2.96 -13.47 1.47
CA CYS A 199 -3.78 -13.46 2.68
C CYS A 199 -3.81 -12.07 3.32
N ARG A 200 -2.65 -11.41 3.47
CA ARG A 200 -2.59 -10.04 4.01
C ARG A 200 -3.28 -9.03 3.11
N ALA A 201 -3.07 -9.10 1.79
CA ALA A 201 -3.71 -8.19 0.84
C ALA A 201 -5.24 -8.36 0.86
N LEU A 202 -5.74 -9.59 0.69
CA LEU A 202 -7.17 -9.88 0.70
C LEU A 202 -7.80 -9.55 2.05
N GLY A 203 -7.14 -9.91 3.16
CA GLY A 203 -7.61 -9.62 4.51
C GLY A 203 -7.74 -8.12 4.76
N ALA A 204 -6.72 -7.35 4.40
CA ALA A 204 -6.73 -5.89 4.54
C ALA A 204 -7.80 -5.27 3.62
N MET A 205 -7.97 -5.74 2.39
CA MET A 205 -9.04 -5.27 1.50
C MET A 205 -10.43 -5.48 2.10
N LEU A 206 -10.71 -6.67 2.66
CA LEU A 206 -12.01 -6.98 3.29
C LEU A 206 -12.28 -6.09 4.51
N ILE A 207 -11.27 -5.89 5.36
CA ILE A 207 -11.34 -4.95 6.49
C ILE A 207 -11.60 -3.53 5.98
N GLY A 208 -10.91 -3.12 4.92
CA GLY A 208 -11.09 -1.83 4.27
C GLY A 208 -12.51 -1.61 3.76
N VAL A 209 -13.15 -2.63 3.18
CA VAL A 209 -14.57 -2.56 2.79
C VAL A 209 -15.47 -2.34 4.00
N GLY A 210 -15.25 -3.05 5.10
CA GLY A 210 -16.01 -2.86 6.33
C GLY A 210 -15.86 -1.44 6.90
N LEU A 211 -14.62 -0.93 6.95
CA LEU A 211 -14.31 0.43 7.43
C LEU A 211 -14.94 1.50 6.53
N TYR A 212 -14.89 1.31 5.21
CA TYR A 212 -15.57 2.19 4.26
C TYR A 212 -17.08 2.25 4.51
N ARG A 213 -17.74 1.10 4.69
CA ARG A 213 -19.19 1.02 4.95
C ARG A 213 -19.61 1.67 6.26
N SER A 214 -18.76 1.60 7.27
CA SER A 214 -19.01 2.30 8.52
C SER A 214 -18.89 3.83 8.39
N GLY A 215 -18.34 4.34 7.29
CA GLY A 215 -18.00 5.75 7.10
C GLY A 215 -16.64 6.15 7.68
N PHE A 216 -15.90 5.22 8.28
CA PHE A 216 -14.61 5.49 8.92
C PHE A 216 -13.56 5.99 7.90
N ILE A 217 -13.38 5.30 6.77
CA ILE A 217 -12.47 5.76 5.69
C ILE A 217 -13.00 7.03 5.03
N SER A 218 -14.32 7.23 5.00
CA SER A 218 -14.94 8.42 4.42
C SER A 218 -14.79 9.66 5.28
N GLY A 219 -14.34 9.54 6.53
CA GLY A 219 -14.15 10.67 7.44
C GLY A 219 -15.44 11.16 8.10
N THR A 220 -16.50 10.34 8.14
CA THR A 220 -17.83 10.79 8.60
C THR A 220 -18.11 10.53 10.08
N LYS A 221 -17.19 9.89 10.80
CA LYS A 221 -17.30 9.69 12.25
C LYS A 221 -16.90 10.95 13.01
N GLU A 222 -17.27 11.02 14.28
CA GLU A 222 -16.85 12.10 15.17
C GLU A 222 -15.34 12.11 15.41
N LYS A 223 -14.79 13.31 15.65
CA LYS A 223 -13.37 13.50 16.01
C LYS A 223 -12.92 12.65 17.20
N SER A 224 -13.76 12.59 18.25
CA SER A 224 -13.52 11.82 19.48
C SER A 224 -13.33 10.32 19.19
N HIS A 225 -14.08 9.80 18.21
CA HIS A 225 -14.00 8.41 17.77
C HIS A 225 -12.62 8.10 17.18
N TYR A 226 -12.15 8.90 16.21
CA TYR A 226 -10.81 8.73 15.63
C TYR A 226 -9.71 8.88 16.68
N GLN A 227 -9.85 9.82 17.62
CA GLN A 227 -8.90 10.02 18.71
C GLN A 227 -8.78 8.80 19.63
N ARG A 228 -9.90 8.14 19.92
CA ARG A 228 -9.91 6.92 20.72
C ARG A 228 -9.28 5.76 19.95
N ILE A 229 -9.62 5.62 18.66
CA ILE A 229 -9.14 4.52 17.83
C ILE A 229 -7.62 4.60 17.63
N PHE A 230 -7.06 5.74 17.18
CA PHE A 230 -5.61 5.78 16.93
C PHE A 230 -4.80 5.52 18.21
N ARG A 231 -5.24 6.06 19.36
CA ARG A 231 -4.56 5.82 20.65
C ARG A 231 -4.54 4.34 21.02
N ARG A 232 -5.67 3.64 20.92
CA ARG A 232 -5.76 2.20 21.23
C ARG A 232 -4.95 1.35 20.24
N CYS A 233 -5.09 1.65 18.95
CA CYS A 233 -4.38 0.96 17.88
C CYS A 233 -2.86 1.11 18.00
N PHE A 234 -2.36 2.30 18.28
CA PHE A 234 -0.93 2.55 18.45
C PHE A 234 -0.40 2.01 19.78
N ALA A 235 -1.15 2.15 20.88
CA ALA A 235 -0.78 1.59 22.18
C ALA A 235 -0.69 0.05 22.15
N PHE A 236 -1.47 -0.61 21.30
CA PHE A 236 -1.36 -2.05 21.09
C PHE A 236 -0.28 -2.40 20.06
N GLY A 237 -0.30 -1.74 18.91
CA GLY A 237 0.51 -2.13 17.76
C GLY A 237 2.00 -1.82 17.90
N PHE A 238 2.38 -0.61 18.33
CA PHE A 238 3.81 -0.25 18.39
C PHE A 238 4.62 -1.10 19.37
N PRO A 239 4.15 -1.39 20.61
CA PRO A 239 4.87 -2.29 21.50
C PRO A 239 5.06 -3.68 20.89
N LEU A 240 4.06 -4.18 20.16
CA LEU A 240 4.14 -5.50 19.52
C LEU A 240 5.13 -5.52 18.34
N THR A 241 5.15 -4.47 17.51
CA THR A 241 6.18 -4.34 16.47
C THR A 241 7.59 -4.23 17.08
N ILE A 242 7.77 -3.41 18.12
CA ILE A 242 9.05 -3.28 18.83
C ILE A 242 9.47 -4.64 19.41
N PHE A 243 8.53 -5.40 19.97
CA PHE A 243 8.81 -6.73 20.49
C PHE A 243 9.34 -7.69 19.40
N GLY A 244 8.76 -7.66 18.19
CA GLY A 244 9.27 -8.45 17.06
C GLY A 244 10.70 -8.07 16.66
N ILE A 245 10.98 -6.77 16.60
CA ILE A 245 12.34 -6.26 16.32
C ILE A 245 13.32 -6.71 17.41
N LEU A 246 12.92 -6.64 18.69
CA LEU A 246 13.75 -7.09 19.80
C LEU A 246 14.05 -8.59 19.73
N ILE A 247 13.13 -9.42 19.22
CA ILE A 247 13.41 -10.85 18.97
C ILE A 247 14.52 -11.02 17.94
N GLN A 248 14.45 -10.29 16.83
CA GLN A 248 15.47 -10.37 15.78
C GLN A 248 16.83 -9.85 16.27
N VAL A 249 16.85 -8.70 16.95
CA VAL A 249 18.08 -8.13 17.51
C VAL A 249 18.67 -9.05 18.58
N ALA A 250 17.87 -9.62 19.47
CA ALA A 250 18.36 -10.50 20.53
C ALA A 250 18.83 -11.87 20.02
N GLY A 251 18.35 -12.29 18.85
CA GLY A 251 18.84 -13.46 18.13
C GLY A 251 19.89 -13.12 17.08
N ASP A 252 20.51 -11.93 17.14
CA ASP A 252 21.56 -11.48 16.21
C ASP A 252 21.20 -11.65 14.72
N TYR A 253 19.92 -11.47 14.39
CA TYR A 253 19.37 -11.67 13.05
C TYR A 253 19.64 -13.07 12.47
N ASP A 254 19.81 -14.09 13.31
CA ASP A 254 19.95 -15.48 12.89
C ASP A 254 18.69 -16.01 12.17
N SER A 255 18.87 -16.97 11.27
CA SER A 255 17.77 -17.62 10.57
C SER A 255 16.73 -18.25 11.50
N ASP A 256 17.12 -18.70 12.69
CA ASP A 256 16.23 -19.33 13.67
C ASP A 256 15.17 -18.37 14.24
N VAL A 257 15.43 -17.06 14.13
CA VAL A 257 14.51 -16.00 14.59
C VAL A 257 13.90 -15.18 13.45
N ALA A 258 14.20 -15.52 12.19
CA ALA A 258 13.87 -14.70 11.02
C ALA A 258 12.36 -14.41 10.86
N ILE A 259 11.57 -15.45 10.59
CA ILE A 259 10.13 -15.37 10.35
C ILE A 259 9.38 -15.16 11.67
N ILE A 260 9.77 -15.84 12.75
CA ILE A 260 9.12 -15.70 14.06
C ILE A 260 9.28 -14.28 14.62
N GLY A 261 10.41 -13.62 14.36
CA GLY A 261 10.63 -12.20 14.70
C GLY A 261 9.70 -11.26 13.93
N GLN A 262 9.25 -11.63 12.72
CA GLN A 262 8.28 -10.84 11.94
C GLN A 262 6.81 -11.07 12.36
N VAL A 263 6.50 -12.14 13.09
CA VAL A 263 5.12 -12.47 13.51
C VAL A 263 4.48 -11.37 14.36
N PRO A 264 5.13 -10.80 15.40
CA PRO A 264 4.58 -9.69 16.15
C PRO A 264 4.25 -8.47 15.27
N ASN A 265 5.12 -8.13 14.31
CA ASN A 265 4.87 -7.06 13.35
C ASN A 265 3.66 -7.35 12.46
N THR A 266 3.51 -8.61 12.00
CA THR A 266 2.36 -9.06 11.21
C THR A 266 1.04 -8.85 11.97
N ILE A 267 1.00 -9.21 13.26
CA ILE A 267 -0.19 -9.00 14.12
C ILE A 267 -0.45 -7.51 14.34
N ALA A 268 0.60 -6.71 14.52
CA ALA A 268 0.51 -5.26 14.74
C ALA A 268 0.07 -4.47 13.51
N THR A 269 0.28 -5.01 12.31
CA THR A 269 0.09 -4.31 11.02
C THR A 269 -1.32 -3.74 10.87
N ILE A 270 -2.38 -4.54 11.07
CA ILE A 270 -3.76 -4.07 10.92
C ILE A 270 -4.13 -2.99 11.95
N PRO A 271 -3.91 -3.19 13.26
CA PRO A 271 -4.11 -2.15 14.26
C PRO A 271 -3.40 -0.84 13.89
N ILE A 272 -2.10 -0.87 13.60
CA ILE A 272 -1.35 0.35 13.27
C ILE A 272 -1.88 1.00 12.00
N ALA A 273 -2.18 0.22 10.95
CA ALA A 273 -2.75 0.76 9.72
C ALA A 273 -4.12 1.45 9.95
N ILE A 274 -4.99 0.88 10.79
CA ILE A 274 -6.25 1.55 11.22
C ILE A 274 -5.95 2.83 12.02
N GLY A 275 -4.95 2.78 12.90
CA GLY A 275 -4.47 3.95 13.64
C GLY A 275 -3.96 5.07 12.72
N TYR A 276 -3.24 4.71 11.65
CA TYR A 276 -2.81 5.65 10.62
C TYR A 276 -3.99 6.25 9.87
N VAL A 277 -4.96 5.45 9.42
CA VAL A 277 -6.18 5.98 8.79
C VAL A 277 -6.88 6.96 9.73
N ALA A 278 -6.93 6.69 11.04
CA ALA A 278 -7.53 7.58 12.03
C ALA A 278 -6.76 8.90 12.21
N ILE A 279 -5.44 8.86 12.42
CA ILE A 279 -4.65 10.09 12.62
C ILE A 279 -4.61 10.93 11.34
N ILE A 280 -4.48 10.31 10.17
CA ILE A 280 -4.51 11.00 8.88
C ILE A 280 -5.88 11.65 8.65
N THR A 281 -6.97 10.96 9.01
CA THR A 281 -8.33 11.53 8.96
C THR A 281 -8.47 12.72 9.91
N LEU A 282 -7.94 12.64 11.14
CA LEU A 282 -7.92 13.78 12.08
C LEU A 282 -7.15 14.99 11.53
N LEU A 283 -6.02 14.76 10.84
CA LEU A 283 -5.27 15.82 10.16
C LEU A 283 -6.08 16.43 9.02
N ASN A 284 -6.85 15.60 8.30
CA ASN A 284 -7.74 16.05 7.23
C ASN A 284 -8.88 16.95 7.75
N MET A 285 -9.41 16.65 8.94
CA MET A 285 -10.49 17.42 9.60
C MET A 285 -10.09 18.83 10.06
N ARG A 286 -8.78 19.13 10.16
CA ARG A 286 -8.30 20.50 10.45
C ARG A 286 -8.66 21.47 9.30
N PRO A 287 -8.57 22.80 9.48
CA PRO A 287 -8.76 23.76 8.38
C PRO A 287 -7.90 23.43 7.15
N ASP A 288 -8.43 23.65 5.96
CA ASP A 288 -7.77 23.29 4.71
C ASP A 288 -6.57 24.19 4.39
N ASN A 289 -5.54 23.62 3.77
CA ASN A 289 -4.33 24.33 3.40
C ASN A 289 -3.73 23.80 2.09
N ARG A 290 -2.76 24.54 1.54
CA ARG A 290 -2.10 24.20 0.28
C ARG A 290 -1.43 22.83 0.30
N PHE A 291 -0.84 22.44 1.43
CA PHE A 291 -0.19 21.15 1.58
C PHE A 291 -1.19 20.00 1.47
N LYS A 292 -2.33 20.06 2.18
CA LYS A 292 -3.38 19.04 2.10
C LYS A 292 -3.96 18.89 0.71
N ALA A 293 -4.14 20.00 -0.01
CA ALA A 293 -4.56 19.96 -1.39
C ALA A 293 -3.57 19.23 -2.32
N ARG A 294 -2.26 19.33 -2.05
CA ARG A 294 -1.22 18.58 -2.77
C ARG A 294 -1.25 17.10 -2.41
N ILE A 295 -1.36 16.74 -1.14
CA ILE A 295 -1.48 15.32 -0.73
C ILE A 295 -2.72 14.65 -1.33
N ARG A 296 -3.88 15.33 -1.35
CA ARG A 296 -5.06 14.82 -2.06
C ARG A 296 -4.78 14.62 -3.56
N SER A 297 -4.00 15.52 -4.17
CA SER A 297 -3.61 15.40 -5.58
C SER A 297 -2.72 14.17 -5.83
N VAL A 298 -1.79 13.88 -4.91
CA VAL A 298 -0.99 12.65 -4.93
C VAL A 298 -1.90 11.42 -4.91
N GLY A 299 -2.88 11.37 -4.00
CA GLY A 299 -3.81 10.25 -3.91
C GLY A 299 -4.76 10.13 -5.11
N GLN A 300 -5.04 11.22 -5.83
CA GLN A 300 -5.80 11.19 -7.08
C GLN A 300 -5.01 10.62 -8.26
N MET A 301 -3.68 10.62 -8.14
CA MET A 301 -2.72 10.08 -9.11
C MET A 301 -1.99 8.86 -8.54
N ALA A 302 -2.61 8.09 -7.66
CA ALA A 302 -1.95 7.01 -6.94
C ALA A 302 -1.30 5.95 -7.85
N LEU A 303 -1.98 5.54 -8.93
CA LEU A 303 -1.45 4.53 -9.86
C LEU A 303 -0.31 5.12 -10.70
N THR A 304 -0.47 6.36 -11.18
CA THR A 304 0.62 7.07 -11.87
C THR A 304 1.83 7.21 -10.96
N ASN A 305 1.65 7.72 -9.75
CA ASN A 305 2.73 7.96 -8.80
C ASN A 305 3.42 6.64 -8.42
N TYR A 306 2.68 5.57 -8.19
CA TYR A 306 3.25 4.24 -7.93
C TYR A 306 4.16 3.75 -9.06
N ILE A 307 3.71 3.78 -10.32
CA ILE A 307 4.53 3.33 -11.44
C ILE A 307 5.73 4.27 -11.66
N THR A 308 5.55 5.59 -11.53
CA THR A 308 6.67 6.53 -11.65
C THR A 308 7.68 6.39 -10.52
N GLN A 309 7.28 5.96 -9.32
CA GLN A 309 8.21 5.65 -8.22
C GLN A 309 9.17 4.54 -8.64
N THR A 310 8.65 3.45 -9.20
CA THR A 310 9.46 2.34 -9.69
C THR A 310 10.36 2.76 -10.84
N ILE A 311 9.82 3.46 -11.85
CA ILE A 311 10.62 3.92 -12.99
C ILE A 311 11.76 4.84 -12.52
N ILE A 312 11.46 5.81 -11.66
CA ILE A 312 12.47 6.73 -11.12
C ILE A 312 13.47 5.96 -10.28
N GLY A 313 13.02 5.08 -9.39
CA GLY A 313 13.87 4.26 -8.52
C GLY A 313 14.83 3.42 -9.32
N ILE A 314 14.33 2.48 -10.12
CA ILE A 314 15.17 1.60 -10.93
C ILE A 314 16.15 2.41 -11.79
N THR A 315 15.69 3.46 -12.46
CA THR A 315 16.57 4.26 -13.32
C THR A 315 17.67 4.95 -12.50
N VAL A 316 17.32 5.60 -11.38
CA VAL A 316 18.27 6.32 -10.53
C VAL A 316 19.29 5.37 -9.93
N PHE A 317 18.87 4.28 -9.30
CA PHE A 317 19.78 3.32 -8.68
C PHE A 317 20.61 2.55 -9.71
N ALA A 318 20.04 2.21 -10.88
CA ALA A 318 20.78 1.51 -11.92
C ALA A 318 21.81 2.38 -12.65
N THR A 319 21.60 3.71 -12.77
CA THR A 319 22.48 4.59 -13.56
C THR A 319 23.40 5.49 -12.75
N LEU A 320 22.98 5.95 -11.57
CA LEU A 320 23.75 6.90 -10.76
C LEU A 320 24.57 6.22 -9.67
N PHE A 321 24.22 5.00 -9.28
CA PHE A 321 24.81 4.30 -8.14
C PHE A 321 25.40 2.94 -8.52
N GLU A 322 25.66 2.73 -9.83
CA GLU A 322 26.15 1.50 -10.47
C GLU A 322 27.05 0.63 -9.56
N LYS A 323 26.42 -0.32 -8.86
CA LYS A 323 27.03 -1.38 -8.02
C LYS A 323 27.67 -0.95 -6.69
N SER A 324 27.51 0.29 -6.22
CA SER A 324 27.84 0.62 -4.82
C SER A 324 26.64 0.34 -3.93
N GLU A 325 26.80 -0.52 -2.92
CA GLU A 325 25.79 -0.74 -1.88
C GLU A 325 25.47 0.61 -1.23
N MET A 326 24.23 1.07 -1.34
CA MET A 326 23.83 2.33 -0.71
C MET A 326 23.63 2.14 0.78
N SER A 327 23.89 3.18 1.56
CA SER A 327 23.41 3.21 2.95
C SER A 327 21.90 3.47 2.98
N ARG A 328 21.23 3.03 4.05
CA ARG A 328 19.82 3.36 4.29
C ARG A 328 19.60 4.88 4.30
N THR A 329 20.55 5.64 4.82
CA THR A 329 20.54 7.11 4.77
C THR A 329 20.42 7.63 3.33
N GLY A 330 21.22 7.10 2.40
CA GLY A 330 21.13 7.44 0.98
C GLY A 330 19.76 7.12 0.38
N VAL A 331 19.21 5.94 0.71
CA VAL A 331 17.86 5.54 0.26
C VAL A 331 16.78 6.48 0.80
N TRP A 332 16.87 6.90 2.06
CA TRP A 332 15.94 7.86 2.66
C TRP A 332 16.03 9.26 2.04
N ILE A 333 17.23 9.71 1.67
CA ILE A 333 17.39 10.96 0.90
C ILE A 333 16.66 10.83 -0.44
N PHE A 334 16.84 9.72 -1.15
CA PHE A 334 16.12 9.43 -2.39
C PHE A 334 14.60 9.47 -2.19
N ILE A 335 14.08 8.79 -1.15
CA ILE A 335 12.64 8.78 -0.81
C ILE A 335 12.11 10.22 -0.65
N VAL A 336 12.80 11.06 0.13
CA VAL A 336 12.39 12.46 0.37
C VAL A 336 12.41 13.28 -0.91
N CYS A 337 13.42 13.12 -1.76
CA CYS A 337 13.50 13.79 -3.06
C CYS A 337 12.32 13.41 -3.96
N VAL A 338 12.00 12.12 -4.09
CA VAL A 338 10.87 11.65 -4.89
C VAL A 338 9.55 12.12 -4.29
N TRP A 339 9.38 12.11 -2.97
CA TRP A 339 8.19 12.67 -2.32
C TRP A 339 8.01 14.15 -2.64
N ALA A 340 9.08 14.96 -2.58
CA ALA A 340 9.02 16.37 -2.92
C ALA A 340 8.56 16.58 -4.37
N VAL A 341 9.17 15.85 -5.32
CA VAL A 341 8.75 15.86 -6.73
C VAL A 341 7.29 15.47 -6.85
N GLN A 342 6.88 14.35 -6.23
CA GLN A 342 5.53 13.80 -6.33
C GLN A 342 4.44 14.72 -5.78
N ILE A 343 4.71 15.37 -4.65
CA ILE A 343 3.82 16.35 -4.02
C ILE A 343 3.66 17.60 -4.89
N LEU A 344 4.73 18.05 -5.56
CA LEU A 344 4.71 19.23 -6.42
C LEU A 344 4.03 18.96 -7.76
N TRP A 345 4.47 17.94 -8.50
CA TRP A 345 3.98 17.69 -9.86
C TRP A 345 2.53 17.19 -9.87
N SER A 346 2.08 16.40 -8.89
CA SER A 346 0.72 15.85 -8.89
C SER A 346 -0.32 16.96 -8.90
N LYS A 347 -0.08 18.02 -8.12
CA LYS A 347 -0.97 19.18 -8.11
C LYS A 347 -0.87 19.98 -9.41
N ALA A 348 0.34 20.21 -9.92
CA ALA A 348 0.58 20.95 -11.16
C ALA A 348 -0.05 20.24 -12.37
N TRP A 349 0.02 18.92 -12.43
CA TRP A 349 -0.61 18.11 -13.47
C TRP A 349 -2.14 18.23 -13.42
N LEU A 350 -2.72 18.08 -12.23
CA LEU A 350 -4.17 18.11 -12.05
C LEU A 350 -4.78 19.51 -12.14
N THR A 351 -4.02 20.59 -12.31
CA THR A 351 -4.60 21.89 -12.70
C THR A 351 -5.04 21.88 -14.17
N ARG A 352 -4.28 21.20 -15.05
CA ARG A 352 -4.55 21.11 -16.48
C ARG A 352 -5.37 19.86 -16.86
N PHE A 353 -5.13 18.75 -16.18
CA PHE A 353 -5.70 17.45 -16.53
C PHE A 353 -6.67 16.93 -15.46
N ARG A 354 -7.58 16.04 -15.86
CA ARG A 354 -8.61 15.45 -14.98
C ARG A 354 -8.10 14.27 -14.17
N PHE A 355 -7.15 13.52 -14.71
CA PHE A 355 -6.60 12.28 -14.14
C PHE A 355 -5.09 12.24 -14.37
N GLY A 356 -4.37 11.44 -13.60
CA GLY A 356 -3.00 11.09 -13.95
C GLY A 356 -2.94 10.34 -15.29
N PRO A 357 -1.79 10.34 -15.99
CA PRO A 357 -1.63 9.67 -17.27
C PRO A 357 -2.08 8.21 -17.25
N ILE A 358 -1.62 7.43 -16.27
CA ILE A 358 -1.91 5.99 -16.21
C ILE A 358 -3.36 5.74 -15.80
N GLU A 359 -3.91 6.53 -14.87
CA GLU A 359 -5.33 6.45 -14.53
C GLU A 359 -6.22 6.79 -15.73
N TRP A 360 -5.81 7.71 -16.60
CA TRP A 360 -6.55 8.05 -17.81
C TRP A 360 -6.53 6.90 -18.82
N VAL A 361 -5.35 6.31 -19.09
CA VAL A 361 -5.23 5.13 -19.97
C VAL A 361 -6.09 3.99 -19.44
N TRP A 362 -5.96 3.67 -18.15
CA TRP A 362 -6.73 2.62 -17.51
C TRP A 362 -8.25 2.86 -17.56
N ARG A 363 -8.69 4.11 -17.38
CA ARG A 363 -10.11 4.47 -17.54
C ARG A 363 -10.59 4.37 -18.99
N CYS A 364 -9.79 4.79 -19.96
CA CYS A 364 -10.13 4.67 -21.37
C CYS A 364 -10.32 3.20 -21.76
N ALA A 365 -9.39 2.33 -21.33
CA ALA A 365 -9.49 0.89 -21.54
C ALA A 365 -10.68 0.26 -20.80
N THR A 366 -10.95 0.68 -19.56
CA THR A 366 -12.09 0.20 -18.77
C THR A 366 -13.42 0.47 -19.46
N TYR A 367 -13.62 1.69 -19.97
CA TYR A 367 -14.88 2.10 -20.61
C TYR A 367 -14.87 1.92 -22.14
N ARG A 368 -13.79 1.39 -22.71
CA ARG A 368 -13.58 1.23 -24.16
C ARG A 368 -13.93 2.48 -24.96
N SER A 369 -13.61 3.64 -24.38
CA SER A 369 -13.96 4.95 -24.93
C SER A 369 -12.99 6.00 -24.41
N ARG A 370 -12.56 6.90 -25.30
CA ARG A 370 -11.63 7.98 -24.95
C ARG A 370 -12.29 8.94 -23.96
N GLN A 371 -11.73 9.00 -22.75
CA GLN A 371 -12.22 9.91 -21.71
C GLN A 371 -11.64 11.32 -21.91
N PRO A 372 -12.37 12.40 -21.57
CA PRO A 372 -11.85 13.75 -21.65
C PRO A 372 -10.68 13.92 -20.66
N LEU A 373 -9.48 14.19 -21.19
CA LEU A 373 -8.26 14.34 -20.38
C LEU A 373 -8.09 15.77 -19.84
N LEU A 374 -8.35 16.78 -20.67
CA LEU A 374 -8.25 18.19 -20.28
C LEU A 374 -9.41 18.59 -19.36
N ARG A 375 -9.11 19.37 -18.33
CA ARG A 375 -10.16 20.11 -17.62
C ARG A 375 -10.74 21.14 -18.58
N SER A 376 -12.08 21.23 -18.61
CA SER A 376 -12.72 22.33 -19.32
C SER A 376 -12.31 23.59 -18.56
N THR A 377 -11.51 24.46 -19.18
CA THR A 377 -11.40 25.84 -18.71
C THR A 377 -12.81 26.40 -18.79
N ALA A 378 -13.42 26.72 -17.66
CA ALA A 378 -14.51 27.69 -17.70
C ALA A 378 -13.89 28.93 -18.36
N LYS A 379 -14.41 29.33 -19.52
CA LYS A 379 -14.19 30.70 -19.99
C LYS A 379 -14.78 31.57 -18.87
N ASN A 380 -13.91 32.23 -18.11
CA ASN A 380 -14.33 33.37 -17.30
C ASN A 380 -14.76 34.48 -18.26
#